data_AF-A0A1V4ATQ7-F1
#
_entry.id   AF-A0A1V4ATQ7-F1
#
_cell.length_a   1.000
_cell.length_b   1.000
_cell.length_c   1.000
_cell.angle_alpha   90.00
_cell.angle_beta   90.00
_cell.angle_gamma   90.00
#
_symmetry.space_group_name_H-M   'P 1'
#
loop_
_entity.id
_entity.type
_entity.pdbx_description
1 polymer ?
#
loop_
_entity_poly.entity_id
_entity_poly.type
_entity_poly.pdbx_seq_one_letter_code
_entity_poly.pdbx_strand_id
1 'polypeptide(L)'
;MADNPDTAIREAIAYQIDKIVGLGLVPKTMVIDDMIGDVRYDGSIQDWIKNAKNGYEIDRFTDEEKKDYERLKVFDFVIGNSDRHLENVLFTDEGKTYAIDHNASLVISKNDDILSFPDAVVWFFSKNVIHDMPHITEIIERFYANKDKILDLINTYVHDHTEMAKLMVESRINYLYTMIKKDKPFPRKYLLWRNALNDEIHNILKRKKEEI
;
A
#
# COMPACT_ATOMS: atom_id res chain seq x y z
N MET A 1 -6.14 -6.92 15.60
CA MET A 1 -5.35 -5.82 15.02
C MET A 1 -4.97 -4.77 16.07
N ALA A 2 -5.80 -4.48 17.09
CA ALA A 2 -5.50 -3.49 18.15
C ALA A 2 -4.22 -3.75 18.98
N ASP A 3 -3.70 -4.98 19.02
CA ASP A 3 -2.49 -5.33 19.78
C ASP A 3 -1.21 -5.36 18.93
N ASN A 4 -1.23 -4.91 17.66
CA ASN A 4 0.00 -4.82 16.85
C ASN A 4 0.73 -3.49 17.16
N PRO A 5 1.92 -3.53 17.78
CA PRO A 5 2.67 -2.31 18.16
C PRO A 5 3.01 -1.44 16.95
N ASP A 6 3.10 -2.02 15.75
CA ASP A 6 3.50 -1.30 14.55
C ASP A 6 2.29 -0.63 13.85
N THR A 7 1.10 -0.59 14.45
CA THR A 7 -0.09 0.07 13.89
C THR A 7 0.17 1.56 13.59
N ALA A 8 0.70 2.29 14.57
CA ALA A 8 1.06 3.69 14.41
C ALA A 8 2.16 3.92 13.37
N ILE A 9 3.13 3.01 13.34
CA ILE A 9 4.24 3.05 12.41
C ILE A 9 3.74 2.87 10.98
N ARG A 10 2.80 1.96 10.73
CA ARG A 10 2.23 1.71 9.40
C ARG A 10 1.55 2.92 8.80
N GLU A 11 0.78 3.67 9.61
CA GLU A 11 0.16 4.93 9.18
C GLU A 11 1.22 5.95 8.74
N ALA A 12 2.29 6.09 9.52
CA ALA A 12 3.38 7.00 9.20
C ALA A 12 4.20 6.54 7.98
N ILE A 13 4.50 5.25 7.87
CA ILE A 13 5.21 4.66 6.72
C ILE A 13 4.39 4.85 5.44
N ALA A 14 3.08 4.63 5.46
CA ALA A 14 2.23 4.86 4.30
C ALA A 14 2.38 6.32 3.80
N TYR A 15 2.32 7.30 4.70
CA TYR A 15 2.58 8.70 4.35
C TYR A 15 4.01 8.93 3.80
N GLN A 16 5.04 8.32 4.40
CA GLN A 16 6.40 8.48 3.89
C GLN A 16 6.57 7.85 2.50
N ILE A 17 5.95 6.70 2.22
CA ILE A 17 5.95 6.08 0.89
C ILE A 17 5.23 6.97 -0.12
N ASP A 18 4.05 7.50 0.23
CA ASP A 18 3.30 8.47 -0.59
C ASP A 18 4.18 9.68 -0.95
N LYS A 19 4.92 10.22 0.03
CA LYS A 19 5.84 11.33 -0.15
C LYS A 19 7.04 10.97 -1.04
N ILE A 20 7.61 9.77 -0.90
CA ILE A 20 8.72 9.28 -1.73
C ILE A 20 8.29 9.15 -3.20
N VAL A 21 7.08 8.66 -3.44
CA VAL A 21 6.52 8.46 -4.79
C VAL A 21 5.89 9.76 -5.32
N GLY A 22 5.59 10.72 -4.45
CA GLY A 22 5.07 12.05 -4.80
C GLY A 22 3.63 12.02 -5.27
N LEU A 23 2.77 11.27 -4.58
CA LEU A 23 1.34 11.15 -4.90
C LEU A 23 0.50 12.23 -4.21
N GLY A 24 0.77 12.52 -2.93
CA GLY A 24 0.01 13.49 -2.17
C GLY A 24 -1.39 13.02 -1.82
N LEU A 25 -1.60 11.69 -1.75
CA LEU A 25 -2.88 11.04 -1.45
C LEU A 25 -2.99 10.66 0.02
N VAL A 26 -1.89 10.56 0.77
CA VAL A 26 -1.94 10.25 2.20
C VAL A 26 -1.75 11.54 3.00
N PRO A 27 -2.66 11.91 3.93
CA PRO A 27 -2.45 13.04 4.82
C PRO A 27 -1.13 12.92 5.59
N LYS A 28 -0.57 14.05 5.99
CA LYS A 28 0.68 14.05 6.75
C LYS A 28 0.48 13.29 8.06
N THR A 29 1.28 12.25 8.23
CA THR A 29 1.25 11.39 9.43
C THR A 29 2.63 11.32 10.06
N MET A 30 2.69 11.34 11.39
CA MET A 30 3.91 11.09 12.16
C MET A 30 3.64 10.20 13.36
N VAL A 31 4.65 9.41 13.75
CA VAL A 31 4.64 8.64 14.99
C VAL A 31 4.93 9.58 16.16
N ILE A 32 4.25 9.35 17.28
CA ILE A 32 4.57 9.92 18.59
C ILE A 32 5.02 8.77 19.47
N ASP A 33 6.24 8.88 19.99
CA ASP A 33 6.73 8.12 21.13
C ASP A 33 7.33 9.13 22.09
N ASP A 34 6.49 9.70 22.96
CA ASP A 34 6.86 10.80 23.85
C ASP A 34 6.15 10.71 25.22
N MET A 35 6.69 11.40 26.22
CA MET A 35 6.14 11.51 27.56
C MET A 35 5.55 12.90 27.78
N ILE A 36 4.25 12.98 28.09
CA ILE A 36 3.62 14.23 28.54
C ILE A 36 3.21 14.06 30.01
N GLY A 37 4.02 14.65 30.89
CA GLY A 37 3.94 14.35 32.33
C GLY A 37 4.30 12.90 32.60
N ASP A 38 3.43 12.19 33.32
CA ASP A 38 3.61 10.77 33.67
C ASP A 38 2.93 9.81 32.67
N VAL A 39 2.41 10.33 31.55
CA VAL A 39 1.71 9.54 30.53
C VAL A 39 2.58 9.37 29.29
N ARG A 40 2.82 8.12 28.90
CA ARG A 40 3.45 7.78 27.62
C ARG A 40 2.41 7.84 26.50
N TYR A 41 2.73 8.57 25.45
CA TYR A 41 2.00 8.58 24.20
C TYR A 41 2.79 7.75 23.20
N ASP A 42 2.22 6.64 22.79
CA ASP A 42 2.75 5.74 21.77
C ASP A 42 1.65 5.56 20.72
N GLY A 43 1.83 6.14 19.55
CA GLY A 43 0.76 6.28 18.58
C GLY A 43 1.18 7.04 17.33
N SER A 44 0.21 7.40 16.50
CA SER A 44 0.43 8.30 15.37
C SER A 44 -0.55 9.46 15.41
N ILE A 45 -0.13 10.60 14.88
CA ILE A 45 -1.00 11.75 14.61
C ILE A 45 -1.01 12.01 13.11
N GLN A 46 -2.19 12.37 12.61
CA GLN A 46 -2.46 12.62 11.21
C GLN A 46 -3.18 13.95 11.04
N ASP A 47 -2.83 14.69 9.99
CA ASP A 47 -3.51 15.94 9.65
C ASP A 47 -5.01 15.72 9.45
N TRP A 48 -5.82 16.54 10.13
CA TRP A 48 -7.26 16.51 9.95
C TRP A 48 -7.66 17.22 8.66
N ILE A 49 -8.16 16.46 7.68
CA ILE A 49 -8.67 17.02 6.42
C ILE A 49 -10.04 17.65 6.67
N LYS A 50 -10.08 18.98 6.71
CA LYS A 50 -11.30 19.75 6.99
C LYS A 50 -12.23 19.73 5.78
N ASN A 51 -13.54 19.76 6.05
CA ASN A 51 -14.60 19.86 5.05
C ASN A 51 -14.54 18.74 3.98
N ALA A 52 -13.96 17.60 4.31
CA ALA A 52 -13.97 16.44 3.42
C ALA A 52 -15.22 15.60 3.64
N LYS A 53 -15.67 14.96 2.56
CA LYS A 53 -16.69 13.93 2.55
C LYS A 53 -16.05 12.60 2.28
N ASN A 54 -16.54 11.53 2.89
CA ASN A 54 -16.09 10.19 2.52
C ASN A 54 -16.75 9.72 1.21
N GLY A 55 -16.27 8.61 0.66
CA GLY A 55 -16.73 8.10 -0.63
C GLY A 55 -18.19 7.64 -0.70
N TYR A 56 -18.88 7.45 0.43
CA TYR A 56 -20.32 7.17 0.46
C TYR A 56 -21.18 8.44 0.51
N GLU A 57 -20.59 9.59 0.83
CA GLU A 57 -21.28 10.89 0.92
C GLU A 57 -21.26 11.67 -0.39
N ILE A 58 -20.60 11.15 -1.43
CA ILE A 58 -20.54 11.77 -2.76
C ILE A 58 -21.32 10.97 -3.80
N ASP A 59 -22.01 11.67 -4.70
CA ASP A 59 -22.86 11.03 -5.71
C ASP A 59 -22.06 10.33 -6.82
N ARG A 60 -20.95 10.96 -7.24
CA ARG A 60 -20.07 10.48 -8.31
C ARG A 60 -18.69 11.09 -8.21
N PHE A 61 -17.69 10.38 -8.70
CA PHE A 61 -16.34 10.92 -8.85
C PHE A 61 -16.28 11.85 -10.06
N THR A 62 -15.55 12.94 -9.92
CA THR A 62 -14.98 13.68 -11.04
C THR A 62 -13.92 12.85 -11.76
N ASP A 63 -13.50 13.28 -12.95
CA ASP A 63 -12.45 12.58 -13.69
C ASP A 63 -11.10 12.59 -12.96
N GLU A 64 -10.78 13.63 -12.20
CA GLU A 64 -9.52 13.69 -11.46
C GLU A 64 -9.56 12.84 -10.19
N GLU A 65 -10.65 12.90 -9.42
CA GLU A 65 -10.87 12.00 -8.27
C GLU A 65 -10.86 10.52 -8.69
N LYS A 66 -11.38 10.22 -9.88
CA LYS A 66 -11.30 8.87 -10.44
C LYS A 66 -9.85 8.45 -10.70
N LYS A 67 -9.02 9.32 -11.29
CA LYS A 67 -7.59 9.01 -11.50
C LYS A 67 -6.86 8.86 -10.19
N ASP A 68 -7.13 9.70 -9.21
CA ASP A 68 -6.55 9.60 -7.87
C ASP A 68 -6.95 8.30 -7.18
N TYR A 69 -8.20 7.90 -7.28
CA TYR A 69 -8.67 6.63 -6.75
C TYR A 69 -8.03 5.43 -7.47
N GLU A 70 -7.76 5.53 -8.77
CA GLU A 70 -7.02 4.49 -9.50
C GLU A 70 -5.53 4.45 -9.10
N ARG A 71 -4.88 5.61 -8.88
CA ARG A 71 -3.53 5.71 -8.31
C ARG A 71 -3.50 5.09 -6.90
N LEU A 72 -4.51 5.37 -6.08
CA LEU A 72 -4.65 4.80 -4.74
C LEU A 72 -4.74 3.27 -4.77
N LYS A 73 -5.44 2.67 -5.75
CA LYS A 73 -5.46 1.21 -5.91
C LYS A 73 -4.08 0.63 -6.19
N VAL A 74 -3.25 1.31 -6.98
CA VAL A 74 -1.86 0.90 -7.21
C VAL A 74 -1.04 1.04 -5.93
N PHE A 75 -1.22 2.14 -5.20
CA PHE A 75 -0.55 2.40 -3.93
C PHE A 75 -0.89 1.32 -2.89
N ASP A 76 -2.18 1.10 -2.62
CA ASP A 76 -2.68 0.08 -1.69
C ASP A 76 -2.23 -1.33 -2.11
N PHE A 77 -2.17 -1.60 -3.42
CA PHE A 77 -1.60 -2.84 -3.91
C PHE A 77 -0.14 -2.98 -3.51
N VAL A 78 0.70 -1.98 -3.78
CA VAL A 78 2.13 -2.08 -3.48
C VAL A 78 2.37 -2.32 -1.99
N ILE A 79 1.72 -1.54 -1.11
CA ILE A 79 1.91 -1.66 0.35
C ILE A 79 1.07 -2.78 1.00
N GLY A 80 0.20 -3.42 0.22
CA GLY A 80 -0.68 -4.48 0.71
C GLY A 80 -1.70 -4.02 1.73
N ASN A 81 -2.30 -2.84 1.54
CA ASN A 81 -3.43 -2.43 2.34
C ASN A 81 -4.66 -3.29 1.99
N SER A 82 -5.17 -4.02 2.98
CA SER A 82 -6.29 -4.95 2.80
C SER A 82 -7.65 -4.34 3.12
N ASP A 83 -7.69 -3.15 3.73
CA ASP A 83 -8.92 -2.55 4.26
C ASP A 83 -9.35 -1.28 3.50
N ARG A 84 -9.02 -1.17 2.22
CA ARG A 84 -9.49 -0.04 1.41
C ARG A 84 -10.98 -0.19 1.10
N HIS A 85 -11.79 0.66 1.71
CA HIS A 85 -13.18 0.91 1.35
C HIS A 85 -13.48 2.42 1.25
N LEU A 86 -14.68 2.80 0.80
CA LEU A 86 -15.02 4.18 0.48
C LEU A 86 -15.07 5.12 1.69
N GLU A 87 -15.31 4.61 2.90
CA GLU A 87 -15.20 5.43 4.14
C GLU A 87 -13.76 5.90 4.39
N ASN A 88 -12.78 5.11 3.95
CA ASN A 88 -11.36 5.41 4.14
C ASN A 88 -10.81 6.30 3.02
N VAL A 89 -11.68 6.88 2.19
CA VAL A 89 -11.31 7.81 1.11
C VAL A 89 -12.09 9.09 1.28
N LEU A 90 -11.35 10.19 1.43
CA LEU A 90 -11.85 11.52 1.68
C LEU A 90 -11.74 12.37 0.41
N PHE A 91 -12.79 13.12 0.11
CA PHE A 91 -12.90 13.99 -1.04
C PHE A 91 -13.13 15.41 -0.54
N THR A 92 -12.29 16.35 -0.96
CA THR A 92 -12.39 17.75 -0.56
C THR A 92 -13.13 18.58 -1.61
N ASP A 93 -13.71 19.71 -1.22
CA ASP A 93 -14.39 20.62 -2.14
C ASP A 93 -13.44 21.20 -3.22
N GLU A 94 -12.12 21.16 -2.98
CA GLU A 94 -11.08 21.53 -3.95
C GLU A 94 -10.76 20.42 -4.97
N GLY A 95 -11.49 19.30 -4.94
CA GLY A 95 -11.33 18.17 -5.86
C GLY A 95 -10.09 17.32 -5.57
N LYS A 96 -9.59 17.33 -4.32
CA LYS A 96 -8.50 16.46 -3.89
C LYS A 96 -9.03 15.20 -3.22
N THR A 97 -8.32 14.10 -3.46
CA THR A 97 -8.59 12.82 -2.80
C THR A 97 -7.51 12.55 -1.75
N TYR A 98 -7.94 12.14 -0.56
CA TYR A 98 -7.06 11.65 0.49
C TYR A 98 -7.46 10.24 0.94
N ALA A 99 -6.49 9.43 1.30
CA ALA A 99 -6.66 8.10 1.84
C ALA A 99 -6.23 8.08 3.30
N ILE A 100 -7.08 7.56 4.16
CA ILE A 100 -6.80 7.37 5.60
C ILE A 100 -6.85 5.86 5.94
N ASP A 101 -6.51 5.53 7.18
CA ASP A 101 -6.61 4.18 7.76
C ASP A 101 -5.78 3.13 6.97
N HIS A 102 -4.46 3.21 7.12
CA HIS A 102 -3.48 2.31 6.52
C HIS A 102 -2.90 1.28 7.52
N ASN A 103 -3.46 1.16 8.72
CA ASN A 103 -3.04 0.20 9.73
C ASN A 103 -3.02 -1.27 9.24
N ALA A 104 -3.84 -1.62 8.25
CA ALA A 104 -3.93 -2.94 7.64
C ALA A 104 -2.97 -3.13 6.45
N SER A 105 -2.01 -2.21 6.26
CA SER A 105 -0.92 -2.34 5.28
C SER A 105 0.32 -3.01 5.87
N LEU A 106 1.15 -3.65 5.05
CA LEU A 106 2.39 -4.31 5.48
C LEU A 106 2.19 -5.36 6.60
N VAL A 107 0.96 -5.87 6.79
CA VAL A 107 0.65 -6.96 7.71
C VAL A 107 0.74 -8.25 6.93
N ILE A 108 1.73 -9.08 7.25
CA ILE A 108 1.87 -10.41 6.66
C ILE A 108 2.13 -11.41 7.77
N SER A 109 1.14 -12.23 8.12
CA SER A 109 1.40 -13.39 8.96
C SER A 109 2.01 -14.52 8.14
N LYS A 110 2.70 -15.43 8.82
CA LYS A 110 3.29 -16.64 8.21
C LYS A 110 2.26 -17.52 7.46
N ASN A 111 0.98 -17.39 7.78
CA ASN A 111 -0.10 -18.18 7.19
C ASN A 111 -0.93 -17.36 6.18
N ASP A 112 -0.69 -16.06 6.08
CA ASP A 112 -1.36 -15.24 5.08
C ASP A 112 -0.69 -15.44 3.74
N ASP A 113 -1.52 -15.57 2.71
CA ASP A 113 -1.03 -15.47 1.36
C ASP A 113 -0.51 -14.05 1.19
N ILE A 114 0.80 -13.89 1.09
CA ILE A 114 1.46 -12.58 0.88
C ILE A 114 0.98 -11.93 -0.44
N LEU A 115 0.26 -12.71 -1.26
CA LEU A 115 -0.34 -12.37 -2.53
C LEU A 115 -1.86 -12.30 -2.48
N SER A 116 -2.46 -12.37 -1.29
CA SER A 116 -3.83 -11.93 -1.08
C SER A 116 -3.92 -10.46 -1.49
N PHE A 117 -4.85 -10.21 -2.39
CA PHE A 117 -5.15 -8.89 -2.91
C PHE A 117 -6.57 -8.50 -2.52
N PRO A 118 -6.83 -7.20 -2.32
CA PRO A 118 -8.20 -6.72 -2.40
C PRO A 118 -8.76 -7.06 -3.80
N ASP A 119 -9.93 -7.72 -3.84
CA ASP A 119 -10.58 -8.14 -5.09
C ASP A 119 -10.76 -6.97 -6.07
N ALA A 120 -10.98 -5.76 -5.54
CA ALA A 120 -11.11 -4.54 -6.32
C ALA A 120 -9.86 -4.22 -7.16
N VAL A 121 -8.66 -4.50 -6.63
CA VAL A 121 -7.41 -4.24 -7.33
C VAL A 121 -7.13 -5.32 -8.37
N VAL A 122 -7.39 -6.59 -8.05
CA VAL A 122 -7.32 -7.70 -9.02
C VAL A 122 -8.24 -7.42 -10.20
N TRP A 123 -9.47 -7.00 -9.90
CA TRP A 123 -10.45 -6.67 -10.92
C TRP A 123 -9.99 -5.52 -11.80
N PHE A 124 -9.44 -4.45 -11.21
CA PHE A 124 -8.87 -3.31 -11.95
C PHE A 124 -7.79 -3.75 -12.94
N PHE A 125 -6.78 -4.50 -12.49
CA PHE A 125 -5.72 -4.97 -13.39
C PHE A 125 -6.20 -5.99 -14.41
N SER A 126 -7.24 -6.78 -14.09
CA SER A 126 -7.77 -7.80 -15.01
C SER A 126 -8.53 -7.25 -16.21
N LYS A 127 -8.98 -5.99 -16.14
CA LYS A 127 -9.81 -5.36 -17.17
C LYS A 127 -9.09 -4.32 -18.00
N ASN A 128 -7.99 -3.78 -17.49
CA ASN A 128 -7.33 -2.63 -18.10
C ASN A 128 -5.97 -3.02 -18.69
N VAL A 129 -5.69 -2.46 -19.87
CA VAL A 129 -4.35 -2.45 -20.44
C VAL A 129 -3.62 -1.25 -19.83
N ILE A 130 -2.65 -1.52 -18.96
CA ILE A 130 -2.06 -0.49 -18.09
C ILE A 130 -1.22 0.53 -18.87
N HIS A 131 -0.58 0.12 -19.97
CA HIS A 131 0.25 1.02 -20.75
C HIS A 131 -0.53 2.21 -21.32
N ASP A 132 -1.84 2.06 -21.56
CA ASP A 132 -2.73 3.10 -22.08
C ASP A 132 -3.23 4.08 -20.99
N MET A 133 -2.78 3.93 -19.74
CA MET A 133 -3.20 4.74 -18.60
C MET A 133 -2.01 5.56 -18.08
N PRO A 134 -1.71 6.75 -18.63
CA PRO A 134 -0.49 7.50 -18.29
C PRO A 134 -0.32 7.76 -16.79
N HIS A 135 -1.40 8.09 -16.09
CA HIS A 135 -1.37 8.33 -14.64
C HIS A 135 -1.06 7.08 -13.81
N ILE A 136 -1.31 5.89 -14.37
CA ILE A 136 -0.98 4.59 -13.76
C ILE A 136 0.44 4.16 -14.13
N THR A 137 0.85 4.35 -15.38
CA THR A 137 2.24 4.09 -15.78
C THR A 137 3.21 4.95 -14.96
N GLU A 138 2.91 6.24 -14.81
CA GLU A 138 3.73 7.18 -14.06
C GLU A 138 3.95 6.73 -12.61
N ILE A 139 2.88 6.39 -11.87
CA ILE A 139 3.01 5.93 -10.47
C ILE A 139 3.81 4.62 -10.38
N ILE A 140 3.61 3.67 -11.30
CA ILE A 140 4.37 2.41 -11.32
C ILE A 140 5.87 2.67 -11.55
N GLU A 141 6.21 3.55 -12.49
CA GLU A 141 7.60 3.94 -12.76
C GLU A 141 8.23 4.63 -11.56
N ARG A 142 7.50 5.52 -10.88
CA ARG A 142 8.00 6.18 -9.65
C ARG A 142 8.20 5.21 -8.50
N PHE A 143 7.32 4.22 -8.32
CA PHE A 143 7.52 3.12 -7.38
C PHE A 143 8.79 2.32 -7.71
N TYR A 144 8.97 1.96 -8.98
CA TYR A 144 10.15 1.22 -9.42
C TYR A 144 11.45 2.01 -9.22
N ALA A 145 11.45 3.30 -9.57
CA ALA A 145 12.61 4.18 -9.42
C ALA A 145 13.01 4.45 -7.96
N ASN A 146 12.05 4.36 -7.02
CA ASN A 146 12.31 4.56 -5.59
C ASN A 146 12.24 3.27 -4.78
N LYS A 147 12.22 2.10 -5.44
CA LYS A 147 12.04 0.79 -4.81
C LYS A 147 13.00 0.59 -3.62
N ASP A 148 14.29 0.83 -3.81
CA ASP A 148 15.30 0.60 -2.77
C ASP A 148 15.05 1.50 -1.54
N LYS A 149 14.68 2.77 -1.73
CA LYS A 149 14.34 3.69 -0.63
C LYS A 149 13.11 3.23 0.14
N ILE A 150 12.11 2.68 -0.55
CA ILE A 150 10.89 2.15 0.08
C ILE A 150 11.23 0.90 0.90
N LEU A 151 12.06 0.00 0.35
CA LEU A 151 12.50 -1.20 1.05
C LEU A 151 13.37 -0.89 2.27
N ASP A 152 14.23 0.12 2.17
CA ASP A 152 15.02 0.62 3.31
C ASP A 152 14.12 1.21 4.40
N LEU A 153 13.11 2.01 4.02
CA LEU A 153 12.13 2.56 4.97
C LEU A 153 11.41 1.45 5.74
N ILE A 154 10.94 0.41 5.03
CA ILE A 154 10.30 -0.75 5.66
C ILE A 154 11.29 -1.47 6.59
N ASN A 155 12.53 -1.66 6.14
CA ASN A 155 13.58 -2.31 6.92
C ASN A 155 13.91 -1.55 8.21
N THR A 156 13.85 -0.22 8.19
CA THR A 156 14.18 0.63 9.33
C THR A 156 13.08 0.64 10.39
N TYR A 157 11.80 0.63 9.97
CA TYR A 157 10.70 0.98 10.87
C TYR A 157 9.69 -0.14 11.12
N VAL A 158 9.50 -1.09 10.19
CA VAL A 158 8.61 -2.23 10.44
C VAL A 158 9.37 -3.27 11.25
N HIS A 159 8.85 -3.65 12.41
CA HIS A 159 9.49 -4.59 13.33
C HIS A 159 8.91 -6.00 13.21
N ASP A 160 7.62 -6.14 12.86
CA ASP A 160 7.00 -7.45 12.68
C ASP A 160 7.06 -7.94 11.23
N HIS A 161 7.56 -9.17 11.03
CA HIS A 161 7.61 -9.84 9.73
C HIS A 161 8.26 -8.99 8.60
N THR A 162 9.23 -8.14 8.94
CA THR A 162 9.88 -7.15 8.05
C THR A 162 10.36 -7.73 6.73
N GLU A 163 11.01 -8.90 6.75
CA GLU A 163 11.47 -9.57 5.52
C GLU A 163 10.32 -9.95 4.59
N MET A 164 9.18 -10.41 5.14
CA MET A 164 8.01 -10.74 4.34
C MET A 164 7.36 -9.48 3.76
N ALA A 165 7.26 -8.41 4.56
CA ALA A 165 6.77 -7.12 4.08
C ALA A 165 7.63 -6.57 2.93
N LYS A 166 8.97 -6.62 3.06
CA LYS A 166 9.90 -6.21 1.99
C LYS A 166 9.73 -7.07 0.74
N LEU A 167 9.69 -8.39 0.90
CA LEU A 167 9.51 -9.31 -0.24
C LEU A 167 8.19 -9.05 -0.96
N MET A 168 7.10 -8.85 -0.23
CA MET A 168 5.80 -8.51 -0.81
C MET A 168 5.88 -7.21 -1.61
N VAL A 169 6.37 -6.13 -1.00
CA VAL A 169 6.46 -4.81 -1.64
C VAL A 169 7.34 -4.85 -2.87
N GLU A 170 8.54 -5.43 -2.77
CA GLU A 170 9.47 -5.58 -3.89
C GLU A 170 8.83 -6.37 -5.04
N SER A 171 8.25 -7.53 -4.72
CA SER A 171 7.65 -8.40 -5.71
C SER A 171 6.52 -7.68 -6.43
N ARG A 172 5.64 -6.98 -5.71
CA ARG A 172 4.52 -6.21 -6.26
C ARG A 172 4.99 -5.05 -7.15
N ILE A 173 6.04 -4.32 -6.76
CA ILE A 173 6.65 -3.27 -7.59
C ILE A 173 7.22 -3.86 -8.89
N ASN A 174 8.04 -4.90 -8.80
CA ASN A 174 8.66 -5.54 -9.98
C ASN A 174 7.60 -6.12 -10.93
N TYR A 175 6.53 -6.68 -10.36
CA TYR A 175 5.39 -7.19 -11.08
C TYR A 175 4.67 -6.11 -11.89
N LEU A 176 4.30 -4.99 -11.25
CA LEU A 176 3.65 -3.87 -11.94
C LEU A 176 4.56 -3.28 -13.03
N TYR A 177 5.87 -3.14 -12.75
CA TYR A 177 6.82 -2.63 -13.73
C TYR A 177 7.06 -3.57 -14.93
N THR A 178 6.86 -4.86 -14.76
CA THR A 178 6.86 -5.80 -15.90
C THR A 178 5.63 -5.62 -16.78
N MET A 179 4.59 -4.96 -16.27
CA MET A 179 3.24 -4.97 -16.86
C MET A 179 2.91 -3.75 -17.66
N ILE A 180 3.55 -2.62 -17.36
CA ILE A 180 3.58 -1.46 -18.27
C ILE A 180 4.14 -1.84 -19.66
N LYS A 181 4.88 -2.97 -19.76
CA LYS A 181 5.48 -3.47 -21.01
C LYS A 181 4.58 -4.44 -21.78
N LYS A 182 3.33 -4.68 -21.34
CA LYS A 182 2.43 -5.65 -21.96
C LYS A 182 1.22 -4.98 -22.58
N ASP A 183 0.83 -5.49 -23.75
CA ASP A 183 -0.35 -5.01 -24.50
C ASP A 183 -1.61 -5.83 -24.19
N LYS A 184 -1.70 -6.38 -22.98
CA LYS A 184 -2.86 -7.17 -22.56
C LYS A 184 -3.17 -6.99 -21.07
N PRO A 185 -4.45 -7.05 -20.68
CA PRO A 185 -4.84 -7.02 -19.28
C PRO A 185 -4.28 -8.22 -18.51
N PHE A 186 -4.34 -8.14 -17.18
CA PHE A 186 -3.94 -9.26 -16.35
C PHE A 186 -4.85 -10.47 -16.50
N PRO A 187 -4.31 -11.69 -16.69
CA PRO A 187 -5.10 -12.89 -16.49
C PRO A 187 -5.59 -12.92 -15.04
N ARG A 188 -6.91 -13.08 -14.84
CA ARG A 188 -7.54 -13.25 -13.51
C ARG A 188 -6.88 -14.38 -12.69
N LYS A 189 -6.26 -15.36 -13.36
CA LYS A 189 -5.43 -16.40 -12.75
C LYS A 189 -3.95 -16.03 -12.84
N TYR A 190 -3.54 -15.25 -11.86
CA TYR A 190 -2.18 -14.86 -11.52
C TYR A 190 -1.24 -16.01 -11.09
N LEU A 191 -1.62 -17.25 -11.35
CA LEU A 191 -1.07 -18.44 -10.71
C LEU A 191 0.43 -18.66 -10.98
N LEU A 192 0.94 -18.29 -12.16
CA LEU A 192 2.35 -18.55 -12.51
C LEU A 192 3.35 -17.66 -11.75
N TRP A 193 3.07 -16.36 -11.63
CA TRP A 193 3.89 -15.46 -10.81
C TRP A 193 3.69 -15.77 -9.32
N ARG A 194 2.46 -16.13 -8.93
CA ARG A 194 2.13 -16.51 -7.54
C ARG A 194 2.90 -17.76 -7.11
N ASN A 195 3.00 -18.76 -7.97
CA ASN A 195 3.72 -20.00 -7.67
C ASN A 195 5.23 -19.74 -7.50
N ALA A 196 5.85 -18.97 -8.40
CA ALA A 196 7.28 -18.69 -8.31
C ALA A 196 7.67 -17.92 -7.03
N LEU A 197 6.85 -16.94 -6.61
CA LEU A 197 7.09 -16.22 -5.36
C LEU A 197 6.75 -17.06 -4.13
N ASN A 198 5.68 -17.86 -4.18
CA ASN A 198 5.35 -18.78 -3.09
C ASN A 198 6.50 -19.73 -2.77
N ASP A 199 7.21 -20.23 -3.79
CA ASP A 199 8.38 -21.07 -3.60
C ASP A 199 9.52 -20.33 -2.88
N GLU A 200 9.73 -19.04 -3.19
CA GLU A 200 10.74 -18.20 -2.54
C GLU A 200 10.42 -17.93 -1.06
N ILE A 201 9.15 -17.64 -0.73
CA ILE A 201 8.69 -17.46 0.65
C ILE A 201 8.89 -18.73 1.45
N HIS A 202 8.51 -19.89 0.90
CA HIS A 202 8.67 -21.17 1.57
C HIS A 202 10.14 -21.46 1.85
N ASN A 203 11.04 -21.10 0.94
CA ASN A 203 12.49 -21.23 1.14
C ASN A 203 13.01 -20.30 2.25
N ILE A 204 12.53 -19.05 2.34
CA ILE A 204 12.87 -18.13 3.44
C ILE A 204 12.38 -18.67 4.78
N LEU A 205 11.11 -19.09 4.86
CA LEU A 205 10.50 -19.65 6.07
C LEU A 205 11.18 -20.96 6.52
N LYS A 206 11.69 -21.76 5.58
CA LYS A 206 12.41 -23.00 5.86
C LYS A 206 13.81 -22.73 6.44
N ARG A 207 14.58 -21.81 5.86
CA ARG A 207 15.91 -21.41 6.37
C ARG A 207 15.85 -20.92 7.82
N LYS A 208 14.87 -20.07 8.15
CA LYS A 208 14.67 -19.59 9.53
C LYS A 208 14.27 -20.67 10.54
N LYS A 209 13.72 -21.80 10.08
CA LYS A 209 13.40 -22.96 10.94
C LYS A 209 14.61 -23.85 11.22
N GLU A 210 15.65 -23.75 10.39
CA GLU A 210 16.89 -24.52 10.52
C GLU A 210 17.96 -23.75 11.34
N GLU A 211 17.75 -22.46 11.60
CA GLU A 211 18.61 -21.58 12.41
C GLU A 211 18.21 -21.50 13.91
N ILE A 212 17.14 -22.20 14.32
CA ILE A 212 16.63 -22.31 15.71
C ILE A 212 16.83 -23.76 16.19
#